data_AF-A0A821B8Q8-F1
#
_entry.id   AF-A0A821B8Q8-F1
#
_cell.length_a   1.000
_cell.length_b   1.000
_cell.length_c   1.000
_cell.angle_alpha   90.00
_cell.angle_beta   90.00
_cell.angle_gamma   90.00
#
_symmetry.space_group_name_H-M   'P 1'
#
loop_
_entity.id
_entity.type
_entity.pdbx_description
1 polymer ?
#
loop_
_entity_poly.entity_id
_entity_poly.type
_entity_poly.pdbx_seq_one_letter_code
_entity_poly.pdbx_strand_id
1 'polypeptide(L)' 'MYAPSTEADASIVEEFYIDLQQLLDDVPKKDAILIIGDWNAKVDEAEVPGIVGKFGLGKRNEAAERLIDFCQDNQM' A
#
# COMPACT_ATOMS: atom_id res chain seq x y z
N MET A 1 6.95 -6.71 -5.76
CA MET A 1 5.69 -6.18 -6.32
C MET A 1 5.98 -4.92 -7.12
N TYR A 2 5.20 -4.66 -8.17
CA TYR A 2 5.19 -3.38 -8.87
C TYR A 2 3.74 -2.92 -8.96
N ALA A 3 3.37 -1.88 -8.20
CA ALA A 3 2.01 -1.35 -8.19
C ALA A 3 1.75 -0.52 -9.45
N PRO A 4 0.48 -0.34 -9.87
CA PRO A 4 0.14 0.56 -10.96
C PRO A 4 0.65 1.98 -10.72
N SER A 5 0.99 2.70 -11.79
CA SER A 5 1.37 4.12 -11.68
C SER A 5 0.16 4.98 -11.31
N THR A 6 0.41 6.21 -10.84
CA THR A 6 -0.67 7.19 -10.57
C THR A 6 -1.44 7.63 -11.82
N GLU A 7 -0.93 7.31 -13.00
CA GLU A 7 -1.56 7.63 -14.28
C GLU A 7 -2.38 6.45 -14.85
N ALA A 8 -2.35 5.30 -14.17
CA ALA A 8 -3.11 4.13 -14.59
C ALA A 8 -4.63 4.36 -14.42
N ASP A 9 -5.41 3.69 -15.25
CA ASP A 9 -6.87 3.72 -15.14
C ASP A 9 -7.32 3.22 -13.75
N ALA A 10 -8.34 3.88 -13.20
CA ALA A 10 -8.84 3.58 -11.86
C ALA A 10 -9.22 2.09 -11.70
N SER A 11 -9.77 1.46 -12.74
CA SER A 11 -10.11 0.04 -12.73
C SER A 11 -8.89 -0.87 -12.56
N ILE A 12 -7.74 -0.52 -13.15
CA ILE A 12 -6.49 -1.28 -13.00
C ILE A 12 -5.99 -1.16 -11.57
N VAL A 13 -6.10 0.04 -10.98
CA VAL A 13 -5.70 0.23 -9.58
C VAL A 13 -6.63 -0.52 -8.64
N GLU A 14 -7.94 -0.49 -8.87
CA GLU A 14 -8.92 -1.24 -8.07
C GLU A 14 -8.69 -2.75 -8.14
N GLU A 15 -8.53 -3.30 -9.35
CA GLU A 15 -8.24 -4.73 -9.56
C GLU A 15 -6.97 -5.15 -8.82
N PHE A 16 -5.91 -4.34 -8.89
CA PHE A 16 -4.67 -4.61 -8.15
C PHE A 16 -4.88 -4.75 -6.64
N TYR A 17 -5.67 -3.88 -6.00
CA TYR A 17 -5.92 -3.97 -4.56
C TYR A 17 -6.89 -5.11 -4.19
N ILE A 18 -7.83 -5.46 -5.08
CA ILE A 18 -8.70 -6.64 -4.90
C ILE A 18 -7.85 -7.92 -4.91
N ASP A 19 -6.99 -8.07 -5.91
CA ASP A 19 -6.11 -9.24 -6.04
C ASP A 19 -5.14 -9.34 -4.86
N LEU A 20 -4.59 -8.20 -4.43
CA LEU A 20 -3.71 -8.15 -3.27
C LEU A 20 -4.43 -8.57 -1.99
N GLN A 21 -5.67 -8.09 -1.77
CA GLN A 21 -6.44 -8.47 -0.59
C GLN A 21 -6.74 -9.97 -0.57
N GLN A 22 -7.13 -10.54 -1.72
CA GLN A 22 -7.37 -11.98 -1.83
C GLN A 22 -6.12 -12.79 -1.49
N LEU A 23 -4.95 -12.36 -1.99
CA LEU A 23 -3.69 -13.01 -1.66
C LEU A 23 -3.38 -12.96 -0.15
N LEU A 24 -3.68 -11.85 0.52
CA LEU A 24 -3.47 -11.72 1.97
C LEU A 24 -4.43 -12.58 2.77
N ASP A 25 -5.70 -12.64 2.36
CA ASP A 25 -6.73 -13.43 3.03
C ASP A 25 -6.42 -14.93 2.99
N ASP A 26 -5.71 -15.38 1.95
CA ASP A 26 -5.24 -16.76 1.80
C ASP A 26 -4.03 -17.10 2.69
N VAL A 27 -3.31 -16.11 3.23
CA VAL A 27 -2.16 -16.35 4.11
C VAL A 27 -2.65 -16.74 5.52
N PRO A 28 -2.16 -17.86 6.10
CA PRO A 28 -2.50 -18.21 7.48
C PRO A 28 -2.12 -17.09 8.45
N LYS A 29 -3.06 -16.68 9.32
CA LYS A 29 -2.89 -15.58 10.30
C LYS A 29 -1.69 -15.69 11.25
N LYS A 30 -1.09 -16.88 11.37
CA LYS A 30 0.08 -17.14 12.22
C LYS A 30 1.41 -16.81 11.54
N ASP A 31 1.39 -16.68 10.21
CA ASP A 31 2.58 -16.43 9.41
C ASP A 31 2.83 -14.93 9.31
N ALA A 32 4.09 -14.52 9.31
CA ALA A 32 4.46 -13.12 9.14
C ALA A 32 4.45 -12.77 7.64
N ILE A 33 3.84 -11.64 7.29
CA ILE A 33 3.76 -11.15 5.91
C ILE A 33 4.74 -10.00 5.72
N LEU A 34 5.52 -10.06 4.63
CA LEU A 34 6.41 -8.99 4.22
C LEU A 34 6.18 -8.71 2.73
N ILE A 35 5.62 -7.53 2.44
CA ILE A 35 5.33 -7.11 1.06
C ILE A 35 6.37 -6.07 0.65
N ILE A 36 7.19 -6.41 -0.35
CA ILE A 36 8.27 -5.54 -0.84
C ILE A 36 8.05 -5.27 -2.32
N GLY A 37 8.26 -4.02 -2.73
CA GLY A 37 8.12 -3.61 -4.11
C GLY A 37 8.20 -2.12 -4.31
N ASP A 38 8.07 -1.73 -5.57
CA ASP A 38 7.78 -0.35 -5.93
C ASP A 38 6.26 -0.16 -5.92
N TRP A 39 5.80 0.70 -5.03
CA TRP A 39 4.38 0.98 -4.84
C TRP A 39 3.90 2.20 -5.63
N ASN A 40 4.78 2.91 -6.35
CA ASN A 40 4.47 4.19 -6.98
C ASN A 40 3.85 5.24 -6.02
N ALA A 41 4.05 5.04 -4.72
CA ALA A 41 3.54 5.87 -3.64
C ALA A 41 4.64 6.78 -3.10
N LYS A 42 4.30 8.06 -2.93
CA LYS A 42 5.15 9.04 -2.22
C LYS A 42 4.43 9.36 -0.93
N VAL A 43 4.95 8.91 0.20
CA VAL A 43 4.22 8.99 1.48
C VAL A 43 4.43 10.30 2.24
N ASP A 44 5.42 11.11 1.86
CA ASP A 44 5.92 12.30 2.60
C ASP A 44 6.58 12.03 3.96
N GLU A 45 7.00 13.08 4.67
CA GLU A 45 7.67 12.97 5.97
C GLU A 45 6.72 12.83 7.17
N ALA A 46 5.40 12.93 6.95
CA ALA A 46 4.40 12.87 8.00
C ALA A 46 4.21 11.44 8.49
N GLU A 47 4.53 11.22 9.76
CA GLU A 47 4.30 9.96 10.45
C GLU A 47 2.81 9.63 10.51
N VAL A 48 2.48 8.39 10.19
CA VAL A 48 1.18 7.78 10.48
C VAL A 48 1.45 6.67 11.49
N PRO A 49 1.10 6.86 12.78
CA PRO A 49 1.49 5.94 13.85
C PRO A 49 1.10 4.49 13.54
N GLY A 50 2.10 3.60 13.53
CA GLY A 50 1.91 2.18 13.23
C GLY A 50 1.97 1.82 11.75
N ILE A 51 1.85 2.79 10.82
CA ILE A 51 1.76 2.53 9.37
C ILE A 51 2.96 3.14 8.60
N VAL A 52 3.24 4.43 8.80
CA VAL A 52 4.28 5.18 8.06
C VAL A 52 5.26 5.83 9.03
N GLY A 53 6.55 5.61 8.82
CA GLY A 53 7.63 6.27 9.59
C GLY A 53 8.04 7.64 9.04
N LYS A 54 8.92 8.34 9.77
CA LYS A 54 9.34 9.75 9.52
C LYS A 54 10.29 9.98 8.35
N PHE A 55 10.51 9.00 7.49
CA PHE A 55 11.57 9.02 6.48
C PHE A 55 11.06 8.96 5.04
N GLY A 56 9.76 9.14 4.82
CA GLY A 56 9.23 9.26 3.47
C GLY A 56 9.68 10.55 2.79
N LEU A 57 9.67 10.52 1.46
CA LEU A 57 10.18 11.59 0.61
C LEU A 57 9.13 12.04 -0.40
N GLY A 58 9.22 13.31 -0.80
CA GLY A 58 8.32 13.92 -1.78
C GLY A 58 7.00 14.38 -1.17
N LYS A 59 6.10 14.85 -2.04
CA LYS A 59 4.74 15.25 -1.65
C LYS A 59 3.81 14.03 -1.69
N ARG A 60 2.98 13.88 -0.66
CA ARG A 60 1.98 12.81 -0.59
C ARG A 60 1.09 12.79 -1.83
N ASN A 61 0.95 11.61 -2.45
CA ASN A 61 0.12 11.39 -3.64
C ASN A 61 -1.04 10.43 -3.35
N GLU A 62 -1.99 10.35 -4.27
CA GLU A 62 -3.18 9.49 -4.13
C GLU A 62 -2.83 8.01 -3.94
N ALA A 63 -1.77 7.53 -4.61
CA ALA A 63 -1.26 6.17 -4.43
C ALA A 63 -0.80 5.92 -2.98
N ALA A 64 -0.20 6.92 -2.33
CA ALA A 64 0.20 6.81 -0.93
C ALA A 64 -0.98 6.81 0.02
N GLU A 65 -1.99 7.66 -0.17
CA GLU A 65 -3.20 7.63 0.67
C GLU A 65 -3.87 6.25 0.58
N ARG A 66 -4.03 5.71 -0.63
CA ARG A 66 -4.61 4.38 -0.81
C ARG A 66 -3.77 3.27 -0.17
N LEU A 67 -2.44 3.36 -0.25
CA LEU A 67 -1.55 2.40 0.42
C LEU A 67 -1.68 2.48 1.94
N ILE A 68 -1.76 3.70 2.51
CA ILE A 68 -1.93 3.92 3.95
C ILE A 68 -3.26 3.35 4.42
N ASP A 69 -4.35 3.65 3.71
CA ASP A 69 -5.69 3.11 4.01
C ASP A 69 -5.67 1.57 3.98
N PHE A 70 -5.06 0.99 2.95
CA PHE A 70 -4.93 -0.46 2.81
C PHE A 70 -4.14 -1.11 3.96
N CYS A 71 -3.00 -0.52 4.35
CA CYS A 71 -2.23 -1.00 5.48
C CYS A 71 -3.02 -0.88 6.80
N GLN A 72 -3.75 0.22 6.98
CA GLN A 72 -4.57 0.44 8.16
C GLN A 72 -5.71 -0.60 8.27
N ASP A 73 -6.40 -0.88 7.16
CA ASP A 73 -7.49 -1.87 7.11
C ASP A 73 -6.98 -3.29 7.40
N ASN A 74 -5.74 -3.59 6.99
CA ASN A 74 -5.10 -4.89 7.19
C ASN A 74 -4.24 -4.98 8.46
N GLN A 75 -4.20 -3.94 9.29
CA GLN A 75 -3.39 -3.87 10.51
C GLN A 75 -1.89 -4.15 10.28
N MET A 76 -1.35 -3.62 9.18
CA MET A 76 0.06 -3.76 8.76
C MET A 76 0.94 -2.59 9.21
#